data_AF-A0A1W9T9V9-F1
#
_entry.id   AF-A0A1W9T9V9-F1
#
_cell.length_a   1.000
_cell.length_b   1.000
_cell.length_c   1.000
_cell.angle_alpha   90.00
_cell.angle_beta   90.00
_cell.angle_gamma   90.00
#
_symmetry.space_group_name_H-M   'P 1'
#
loop_
_entity.id
_entity.type
_entity.pdbx_description
1 polymer ?
#
loop_
_entity_poly.entity_id
_entity_poly.type
_entity_poly.pdbx_seq_one_letter_code
_entity_poly.pdbx_strand_id
1 'polypeptide(L)'
;MVSDSKEMNFLTRLFLNDSLILSLIIINSITIFSEGFSEFGEDLLFWINLIDSVVTILFLFEAIIKINHFSWRAYIDSNWNKLDFFLVVLSLPSIFLLILHSEHHGLSFLLIFRISRVFKFFRFFKFIPGIEALVSGVQRAMKASVFVLFGFFVFNFIIAILSSYLFKDISPEYFGNPLKSMYSVFKVFTIEGWYEIPDKLSTNAGNITAFLIKSYFVLVLIIGGIIGLSLVNSIFVDSMVMDNTDELERKVDVLNKKVDFLVDTINNKDKSSL
;
A
#
# COMPACT_ATOMS: atom_id res chain seq x y z
N MET A 1 1.15 2.49 -37.71
CA MET A 1 1.48 3.60 -38.63
C MET A 1 2.43 4.52 -37.90
N VAL A 2 3.70 4.45 -38.29
CA VAL A 2 4.77 5.36 -37.88
C VAL A 2 4.50 6.67 -38.63
N SER A 3 4.01 7.69 -37.93
CA SER A 3 3.89 9.05 -38.44
C SER A 3 4.68 9.96 -37.51
N ASP A 4 5.74 10.48 -38.10
CA ASP A 4 6.41 11.72 -37.76
C ASP A 4 7.08 11.80 -36.39
N SER A 5 8.35 11.40 -36.40
CA SER A 5 9.43 12.06 -35.68
C SER A 5 9.52 13.55 -36.06
N LYS A 6 8.45 14.33 -35.80
CA LYS A 6 8.55 15.77 -35.61
C LYS A 6 9.67 16.00 -34.61
N GLU A 7 10.58 16.90 -34.93
CA GLU A 7 11.63 17.35 -34.01
C GLU A 7 11.04 17.52 -32.62
N MET A 8 11.31 16.55 -31.76
CA MET A 8 10.79 16.57 -30.41
C MET A 8 11.44 17.79 -29.74
N ASN A 9 10.65 18.82 -29.49
CA ASN A 9 11.08 20.07 -28.88
C ASN A 9 11.97 19.76 -27.68
N PHE A 10 13.04 20.54 -27.48
CA PHE A 10 14.00 20.33 -26.39
C PHE A 10 13.31 20.15 -25.03
N LEU A 11 12.26 20.95 -24.76
CA LEU A 11 11.44 20.84 -23.56
C LEU A 11 10.75 19.47 -23.42
N THR A 12 10.20 18.94 -24.50
CA THR A 12 9.57 17.61 -24.51
C THR A 12 10.61 16.53 -24.20
N ARG A 13 11.81 16.61 -24.79
CA ARG A 13 12.92 15.67 -24.48
C ARG A 13 13.37 15.75 -23.02
N LEU A 14 13.43 16.96 -22.46
CA LEU A 14 13.88 17.21 -21.10
C LEU A 14 12.89 16.61 -20.06
N PHE A 15 11.59 16.83 -20.24
CA PHE A 15 10.57 16.34 -19.31
C PHE A 15 10.14 14.88 -19.54
N LEU A 16 10.51 14.29 -20.68
CA LEU A 16 10.43 12.84 -20.92
C LEU A 16 11.64 12.08 -20.36
N ASN A 17 12.66 12.78 -19.84
CA ASN A 17 13.85 12.14 -19.29
C ASN A 17 13.60 11.63 -17.86
N ASP A 18 13.52 10.31 -17.73
CA ASP A 18 13.30 9.61 -16.46
C ASP A 18 14.32 9.98 -15.38
N SER A 19 15.59 10.18 -15.73
CA SER A 19 16.64 10.57 -14.77
C SER A 19 16.43 11.97 -14.21
N LEU A 20 15.90 12.90 -15.01
CA LEU A 20 15.58 14.25 -14.55
C LEU A 20 14.38 14.23 -13.61
N ILE A 21 13.31 13.51 -13.97
CA ILE A 21 12.12 13.37 -13.12
C ILE A 21 12.48 12.68 -11.79
N LEU A 22 13.29 11.63 -11.84
CA LEU A 22 13.80 10.97 -10.63
C LEU A 22 14.62 11.94 -9.77
N SER A 23 15.49 12.75 -10.37
CA SER A 23 16.27 13.76 -9.64
C SER A 23 15.37 14.79 -8.96
N LEU A 24 14.31 15.26 -9.64
CA LEU A 24 13.32 16.17 -9.06
C LEU A 24 12.57 15.54 -7.89
N ILE A 25 12.21 14.25 -7.98
CA ILE A 25 11.56 13.52 -6.88
C ILE A 25 12.49 13.42 -5.66
N ILE A 26 13.77 13.11 -5.88
CA ILE A 26 14.76 13.02 -4.80
C ILE A 26 14.95 14.38 -4.14
N ILE A 27 15.15 15.45 -4.93
CA ILE A 27 15.26 16.82 -4.41
C ILE A 27 14.03 17.17 -3.59
N ASN A 28 12.83 16.93 -4.12
CA ASN A 28 11.58 17.23 -3.42
C ASN A 28 11.44 16.46 -2.10
N SER A 29 11.85 15.20 -2.08
CA SER A 29 11.79 14.35 -0.89
C SER A 29 12.74 14.86 0.20
N ILE A 30 13.95 15.27 -0.18
CA ILE A 30 14.91 15.90 0.74
C ILE A 30 14.35 17.22 1.25
N THR A 31 13.78 18.06 0.38
CA THR A 31 13.18 19.34 0.77
C THR A 31 12.07 19.15 1.81
N ILE A 32 11.13 18.22 1.57
CA ILE A 32 10.03 17.94 2.51
C ILE A 32 10.57 17.37 3.84
N PHE A 33 11.56 16.48 3.78
CA PHE A 33 12.20 15.94 4.98
C PHE A 33 12.90 17.04 5.80
N SER A 34 13.58 17.96 5.11
CA SER A 34 14.23 19.12 5.74
C SER A 34 13.24 20.08 6.41
N GLU A 35 12.02 20.26 5.87
CA GLU A 35 10.98 21.08 6.51
C GLU A 35 10.58 20.58 7.91
N GLY A 36 10.81 19.29 8.21
CA GLY A 36 10.51 18.69 9.51
C GLY A 36 11.43 19.10 10.66
N PHE A 37 12.59 19.71 10.39
CA PHE A 37 13.52 20.14 11.43
C PHE A 37 13.15 21.53 11.95
N SER A 38 12.74 21.60 13.23
CA SER A 38 12.37 22.85 13.90
C SER A 38 13.55 23.80 14.18
N GLU A 39 14.78 23.35 13.96
CA GLU A 39 16.01 24.10 14.22
C GLU A 39 16.41 25.02 13.05
N PHE A 40 15.75 24.91 11.90
CA PHE A 40 16.03 25.75 10.74
C PHE A 40 15.46 27.15 10.91
N GLY A 41 16.31 28.17 10.69
CA GLY A 41 15.90 29.56 10.70
C GLY A 41 14.91 29.90 9.59
N GLU A 42 14.19 31.01 9.75
CA GLU A 42 13.13 31.45 8.82
C GLU A 42 13.62 31.58 7.38
N ASP A 43 14.84 32.08 7.17
CA ASP A 43 15.45 32.21 5.83
C ASP A 43 15.61 30.87 5.12
N LEU A 44 16.07 29.83 5.84
CA LEU A 44 16.27 28.50 5.27
C LEU A 44 14.92 27.85 4.95
N LEU A 45 13.93 28.00 5.84
CA LEU A 45 12.57 27.51 5.60
C LEU A 45 11.92 28.19 4.39
N PHE A 46 12.18 29.48 4.16
CA PHE A 46 11.72 30.17 2.96
C PHE A 46 12.30 29.53 1.69
N TRP A 47 13.61 29.29 1.63
CA TRP A 47 14.24 28.63 0.49
C TRP A 47 13.76 27.21 0.26
N ILE A 48 13.55 26.43 1.33
CA ILE A 48 12.99 25.07 1.27
C ILE A 48 11.58 25.11 0.64
N ASN A 49 10.70 25.99 1.12
CA ASN A 49 9.35 26.14 0.58
C ASN A 49 9.33 26.61 -0.88
N LEU A 50 10.27 27.49 -1.24
CA LEU A 50 10.45 27.92 -2.62
C LEU A 50 10.85 26.76 -3.53
N ILE A 51 11.82 25.93 -3.11
CA ILE A 51 12.25 24.74 -3.87
C ILE A 51 11.09 23.76 -4.04
N ASP A 52 10.33 23.45 -2.98
CA ASP A 52 9.15 22.57 -3.08
C ASP A 52 8.12 23.11 -4.09
N SER A 53 7.87 24.42 -4.05
CA SER A 53 6.95 25.08 -4.97
C SER A 53 7.44 25.00 -6.42
N VAL A 54 8.72 25.27 -6.67
CA VAL A 54 9.34 25.17 -8.00
C VAL A 54 9.25 23.74 -8.53
N VAL A 55 9.59 22.73 -7.73
CA VAL A 55 9.51 21.33 -8.16
C VAL A 55 8.06 20.92 -8.47
N THR A 56 7.09 21.41 -7.70
CA THR A 56 5.67 21.16 -7.98
C THR A 56 5.23 21.75 -9.31
N ILE A 57 5.69 22.96 -9.62
CA ILE A 57 5.43 23.62 -10.91
C ILE A 57 6.08 22.82 -12.05
N LEU A 58 7.30 22.32 -11.87
CA LEU A 58 7.97 21.47 -12.86
C LEU A 58 7.19 20.17 -13.12
N PHE A 59 6.64 19.54 -12.07
CA PHE A 59 5.76 18.38 -12.23
C PHE A 59 4.43 18.69 -12.92
N LEU A 60 3.87 19.89 -12.70
CA LEU A 60 2.71 20.35 -13.44
C LEU A 60 3.03 20.49 -14.94
N PHE A 61 4.19 21.08 -15.27
CA PHE A 61 4.65 21.17 -16.65
C PHE A 61 4.93 19.80 -17.27
N GLU A 62 5.55 18.87 -16.54
CA GLU A 62 5.72 17.47 -16.97
C GLU A 62 4.37 16.87 -17.41
N ALA A 63 3.35 16.97 -16.55
CA ALA A 63 2.03 16.42 -16.83
C ALA A 63 1.40 17.06 -18.07
N ILE A 64 1.45 18.39 -18.20
CA ILE A 64 0.92 19.11 -19.37
C ILE A 64 1.63 18.68 -20.65
N ILE A 65 2.96 18.58 -20.64
CA ILE A 65 3.76 18.16 -21.79
C ILE A 65 3.42 16.72 -22.20
N LYS A 66 3.31 15.81 -21.23
CA LYS A 66 2.93 14.42 -21.49
C LYS A 66 1.51 14.30 -22.06
N ILE A 67 0.54 15.05 -21.54
CA ILE A 67 -0.83 15.08 -22.06
C ILE A 67 -0.85 15.57 -23.50
N ASN A 68 -0.08 16.63 -23.82
CA ASN A 68 0.01 17.17 -25.18
C ASN A 68 0.73 16.21 -26.15
N HIS A 69 1.75 15.48 -25.68
CA HIS A 69 2.49 14.54 -26.51
C HIS A 69 1.73 13.25 -26.79
N PHE A 70 1.14 12.63 -25.76
CA PHE A 70 0.45 11.34 -25.88
C PHE A 70 -1.03 11.46 -26.24
N SER A 71 -1.62 12.66 -26.18
CA SER A 71 -3.08 12.91 -26.09
C SER A 71 -3.68 12.45 -24.76
N TRP A 72 -4.77 13.12 -24.32
CA TRP A 72 -5.43 12.81 -23.04
C TRP A 72 -5.80 11.32 -22.90
N ARG A 73 -6.33 10.71 -23.96
CA ARG A 73 -6.78 9.31 -23.93
C ARG A 73 -5.65 8.32 -23.70
N ALA A 74 -4.50 8.49 -24.36
CA ALA A 74 -3.38 7.58 -24.15
C ALA A 74 -2.64 7.89 -22.84
N TYR A 75 -2.61 9.15 -22.40
CA TYR A 75 -2.04 9.52 -21.11
C TYR A 75 -2.74 8.80 -19.94
N ILE A 76 -4.07 8.79 -19.93
CA ILE A 76 -4.86 8.11 -18.90
C ILE A 76 -4.98 6.60 -19.10
N ASP A 77 -4.35 5.99 -20.11
CA ASP A 77 -4.35 4.53 -20.22
C ASP A 77 -3.37 3.92 -19.22
N SER A 78 -2.22 4.57 -19.04
CA SER A 78 -1.20 4.18 -18.06
C SER A 78 -1.61 4.48 -16.63
N ASN A 79 -1.62 3.46 -15.77
CA ASN A 79 -1.91 3.61 -14.33
C ASN A 79 -0.89 4.51 -13.61
N TRP A 80 0.37 4.51 -14.05
CA TRP A 80 1.41 5.37 -13.48
C TRP A 80 1.19 6.83 -13.81
N ASN A 81 0.77 7.14 -15.04
CA ASN A 81 0.42 8.52 -15.42
C ASN A 81 -0.83 9.00 -14.66
N LYS A 82 -1.83 8.13 -14.41
CA LYS A 82 -2.97 8.47 -13.54
C LYS A 82 -2.54 8.83 -12.13
N LEU A 83 -1.66 8.02 -11.54
CA LEU A 83 -1.11 8.26 -10.20
C LEU A 83 -0.32 9.58 -10.16
N ASP A 84 0.53 9.81 -11.15
CA ASP A 84 1.33 11.04 -11.26
C ASP A 84 0.43 12.28 -11.36
N PHE A 85 -0.56 12.25 -12.24
CA PHE A 85 -1.56 13.31 -12.39
C PHE A 85 -2.33 13.57 -11.09
N PHE A 86 -2.81 12.52 -10.42
CA PHE A 86 -3.48 12.64 -9.14
C PHE A 86 -2.58 13.31 -8.10
N LEU A 87 -1.31 12.92 -8.01
CA LEU A 87 -0.36 13.51 -7.08
C LEU A 87 -0.02 14.97 -7.43
N VAL A 88 0.05 15.34 -8.72
CA VAL A 88 0.19 16.75 -9.12
C VAL A 88 -1.01 17.55 -8.62
N VAL A 89 -2.23 17.10 -8.94
CA VAL A 89 -3.47 17.78 -8.56
C VAL A 89 -3.60 17.92 -7.04
N LEU A 90 -3.27 16.87 -6.29
CA LEU A 90 -3.29 16.87 -4.83
C LEU A 90 -2.32 17.91 -4.21
N SER A 91 -1.27 18.29 -4.95
CA SER A 91 -0.26 19.27 -4.52
C SER A 91 -0.50 20.70 -5.01
N LEU A 92 -1.48 20.94 -5.89
CA LEU A 92 -1.80 22.30 -6.34
C LEU A 92 -2.33 23.22 -5.24
N PRO A 93 -3.20 22.75 -4.30
CA PRO A 93 -3.69 23.60 -3.22
C PRO A 93 -2.57 24.20 -2.37
N SER A 94 -1.46 23.49 -2.14
CA SER A 94 -0.36 24.02 -1.33
C SER A 94 0.32 25.25 -1.95
N ILE A 95 0.35 25.36 -3.28
CA ILE A 95 0.86 26.55 -3.98
C ILE A 95 -0.09 27.72 -3.77
N PHE A 96 -1.40 27.49 -3.89
CA PHE A 96 -2.41 28.53 -3.73
C PHE A 96 -2.39 29.13 -2.31
N LEU A 97 -2.10 28.31 -1.30
CA LEU A 97 -1.96 28.75 0.09
C LEU A 97 -0.72 29.61 0.36
N LEU A 98 0.35 29.47 -0.41
CA LEU A 98 1.50 30.35 -0.32
C LEU A 98 1.15 31.76 -0.85
N ILE A 99 0.28 31.83 -1.86
CA ILE A 99 -0.10 33.07 -2.54
C ILE A 99 -1.14 33.83 -1.72
N LEU A 100 -2.18 33.13 -1.23
CA LEU A 100 -3.13 33.73 -0.30
C LEU A 100 -2.54 33.71 1.11
N HIS A 101 -1.84 34.77 1.47
CA HIS A 101 -1.49 35.10 2.86
C HIS A 101 -2.78 35.23 3.70
N SER A 102 -3.35 34.10 4.09
CA SER A 102 -4.66 34.02 4.74
C SER A 102 -4.46 33.91 6.23
N GLU A 103 -4.49 35.05 6.92
CA GLU A 103 -4.60 35.15 8.38
C GLU A 103 -6.00 34.74 8.90
N HIS A 104 -6.54 33.64 8.37
CA HIS A 104 -7.84 33.14 8.79
C HIS A 104 -7.67 31.91 9.67
N HIS A 105 -7.77 32.19 10.97
CA HIS A 105 -7.85 31.24 12.08
C HIS A 105 -9.06 30.30 11.89
N GLY A 106 -8.86 29.15 11.25
CA GLY A 106 -9.90 28.12 11.13
C GLY A 106 -9.55 26.94 10.22
N LEU A 107 -8.30 26.86 9.77
CA LEU A 107 -7.94 26.10 8.58
C LEU A 107 -7.08 24.87 8.92
N SER A 108 -7.47 24.08 9.93
CA SER A 108 -6.84 22.78 10.20
C SER A 108 -6.88 21.85 8.98
N PHE A 109 -7.83 22.02 8.06
CA PHE A 109 -7.85 21.27 6.80
C PHE A 109 -6.75 21.68 5.82
N LEU A 110 -6.22 22.91 5.91
CA LEU A 110 -5.09 23.33 5.08
C LEU A 110 -3.79 22.64 5.46
N LEU A 111 -3.68 22.22 6.72
CA LEU A 111 -2.58 21.37 7.18
C LEU A 111 -2.58 20.02 6.45
N ILE A 112 -3.75 19.50 6.04
CA ILE A 112 -3.85 18.28 5.24
C ILE A 112 -3.20 18.47 3.86
N PHE A 113 -3.42 19.61 3.19
CA PHE A 113 -2.77 19.91 1.91
C PHE A 113 -1.27 20.17 2.04
N ARG A 114 -0.82 20.63 3.22
CA ARG A 114 0.60 20.72 3.53
C ARG A 114 1.22 19.31 3.65
N ILE A 115 0.58 18.43 4.40
CA ILE A 115 1.06 17.05 4.60
C ILE A 115 0.94 16.21 3.32
N SER A 116 -0.07 16.44 2.47
CA SER A 116 -0.27 15.67 1.25
C SER A 116 0.89 15.75 0.27
N ARG A 117 1.75 16.78 0.39
CA ARG A 117 2.99 16.91 -0.38
C ARG A 117 3.93 15.71 -0.20
N VAL A 118 3.93 15.05 0.97
CA VAL A 118 4.70 13.82 1.22
C VAL A 118 4.36 12.73 0.21
N PHE A 119 3.13 12.68 -0.30
CA PHE A 119 2.72 11.69 -1.29
C PHE A 119 3.42 11.85 -2.65
N LYS A 120 4.07 13.00 -2.94
CA LYS A 120 4.90 13.18 -4.14
C LYS A 120 6.03 12.14 -4.21
N PHE A 121 6.53 11.66 -3.05
CA PHE A 121 7.52 10.58 -2.98
C PHE A 121 7.04 9.30 -3.68
N PHE A 122 5.74 8.99 -3.67
CA PHE A 122 5.21 7.78 -4.31
C PHE A 122 5.39 7.73 -5.83
N ARG A 123 5.72 8.86 -6.47
CA ARG A 123 6.14 8.87 -7.87
C ARG A 123 7.39 8.04 -8.12
N PHE A 124 8.22 7.83 -7.09
CA PHE A 124 9.41 6.96 -7.17
C PHE A 124 9.05 5.53 -7.58
N PHE A 125 7.87 5.03 -7.22
CA PHE A 125 7.48 3.65 -7.52
C PHE A 125 7.47 3.34 -9.02
N LYS A 126 7.21 4.32 -9.90
CA LYS A 126 7.23 4.12 -11.36
C LYS A 126 8.62 3.75 -11.91
N PHE A 127 9.68 4.01 -11.15
CA PHE A 127 11.07 3.71 -11.52
C PHE A 127 11.56 2.36 -10.98
N ILE A 128 10.78 1.68 -10.13
CA ILE A 128 11.16 0.37 -9.60
C ILE A 128 10.96 -0.69 -10.69
N PRO A 129 12.00 -1.42 -11.09
CA PRO A 129 11.86 -2.49 -12.08
C PRO A 129 10.88 -3.57 -11.58
N GLY A 130 9.92 -3.97 -12.41
CA GLY A 130 8.96 -5.03 -12.07
C GLY A 130 7.85 -4.64 -11.09
N ILE A 131 7.72 -3.35 -10.74
CA ILE A 131 6.69 -2.88 -9.81
C ILE A 131 5.26 -3.24 -10.23
N GLU A 132 4.98 -3.31 -11.53
CA GLU A 132 3.65 -3.67 -12.04
C GLU A 132 3.28 -5.12 -11.72
N ALA A 133 4.26 -6.04 -11.79
CA ALA A 133 4.08 -7.42 -11.39
C ALA A 133 3.83 -7.52 -9.88
N LEU A 134 4.57 -6.75 -9.07
CA LEU A 134 4.36 -6.69 -7.62
C LEU A 134 2.97 -6.15 -7.25
N VAL A 135 2.58 -5.01 -7.82
CA VAL A 135 1.27 -4.38 -7.55
C VAL A 135 0.13 -5.28 -8.01
N SER A 136 0.25 -5.91 -9.19
CA SER A 136 -0.77 -6.84 -9.67
C SER A 136 -0.86 -8.10 -8.80
N GLY A 137 0.27 -8.64 -8.33
CA GLY A 137 0.32 -9.75 -7.37
C GLY A 137 -0.37 -9.41 -6.04
N VAL A 138 -0.08 -8.24 -5.47
CA VAL A 138 -0.76 -7.73 -4.28
C VAL A 138 -2.27 -7.57 -4.55
N GLN A 139 -2.66 -7.04 -5.71
CA GLN A 139 -4.07 -6.87 -6.04
C GLN A 139 -4.80 -8.21 -6.17
N ARG A 140 -4.16 -9.25 -6.75
CA ARG A 140 -4.72 -10.61 -6.80
C ARG A 140 -4.86 -11.21 -5.40
N ALA A 141 -3.82 -11.11 -4.58
CA ALA A 141 -3.83 -11.59 -3.20
C ALA A 141 -4.92 -10.90 -2.36
N MET A 142 -5.06 -9.58 -2.49
CA MET A 142 -6.14 -8.84 -1.83
C MET A 142 -7.51 -9.31 -2.27
N LYS A 143 -7.73 -9.54 -3.58
CA LYS A 143 -9.00 -10.03 -4.12
C LYS A 143 -9.33 -11.44 -3.63
N ALA A 144 -8.36 -12.34 -3.62
CA ALA A 144 -8.53 -13.71 -3.13
C ALA A 144 -8.84 -13.74 -1.62
N SER A 145 -8.18 -12.88 -0.85
CA SER A 145 -8.34 -12.82 0.61
C SER A 145 -9.53 -11.99 1.10
N VAL A 146 -10.33 -11.34 0.22
CA VAL A 146 -11.43 -10.44 0.66
C VAL A 146 -12.39 -11.13 1.62
N PHE A 147 -12.87 -12.32 1.27
CA PHE A 147 -13.85 -13.03 2.11
C PHE A 147 -13.25 -13.51 3.44
N VAL A 148 -11.97 -13.88 3.46
CA VAL A 148 -11.29 -14.30 4.68
C VAL A 148 -11.00 -13.11 5.59
N LEU A 149 -10.52 -11.99 5.03
CA LEU A 149 -10.35 -10.74 5.77
C LEU A 149 -11.69 -10.23 6.31
N PHE A 150 -12.76 -10.35 5.52
CA PHE A 150 -14.10 -10.00 5.97
C PHE A 150 -14.58 -10.92 7.10
N GLY A 151 -14.36 -12.23 7.00
CA GLY A 151 -14.65 -13.19 8.07
C GLY A 151 -13.87 -12.89 9.35
N PHE A 152 -12.59 -12.54 9.23
CA PHE A 152 -11.75 -12.11 10.34
C PHE A 152 -12.26 -10.82 10.99
N PHE A 153 -12.69 -9.84 10.19
CA PHE A 153 -13.32 -8.61 10.69
C PHE A 153 -14.62 -8.92 11.44
N VAL A 154 -15.49 -9.78 10.90
CA VAL A 154 -16.74 -10.21 11.56
C VAL A 154 -16.45 -10.94 12.88
N PHE A 155 -15.45 -11.83 12.90
CA PHE A 155 -15.02 -12.48 14.13
C PHE A 155 -14.55 -11.47 15.17
N ASN A 156 -13.67 -10.53 14.78
CA ASN A 156 -13.21 -9.46 15.66
C ASN A 156 -14.39 -8.63 16.19
N PHE A 157 -15.35 -8.29 15.34
CA PHE A 157 -16.57 -7.56 15.70
C PHE A 157 -17.42 -8.30 16.75
N ILE A 158 -17.64 -9.60 16.58
CA ILE A 158 -18.39 -10.43 17.52
C ILE A 158 -17.68 -10.48 18.88
N ILE A 159 -16.38 -10.77 18.89
CA ILE A 159 -15.56 -10.83 20.11
C ILE A 159 -15.47 -9.46 20.79
N ALA A 160 -15.45 -8.36 20.03
CA ALA A 160 -15.47 -7.01 20.57
C ALA A 160 -16.76 -6.72 21.34
N ILE A 161 -17.92 -7.06 20.77
CA ILE A 161 -19.22 -6.91 21.44
C ILE A 161 -19.27 -7.77 22.71
N LEU A 162 -18.86 -9.04 22.62
CA LEU A 162 -18.81 -9.94 23.78
C LEU A 162 -17.91 -9.36 24.88
N SER A 163 -16.71 -8.92 24.52
CA SER A 163 -15.75 -8.35 25.48
C SER A 163 -16.23 -7.04 26.09
N SER A 164 -16.96 -6.20 25.34
CA SER A 164 -17.67 -5.04 25.88
C SER A 164 -18.63 -5.46 26.98
N TYR A 165 -19.51 -6.43 26.73
CA TYR A 165 -20.48 -6.87 27.74
C TYR A 165 -19.83 -7.54 28.96
N LEU A 166 -18.71 -8.25 28.78
CA LEU A 166 -18.04 -8.95 29.88
C LEU A 166 -17.18 -8.02 30.74
N PHE A 167 -16.52 -7.02 30.15
CA PHE A 167 -15.43 -6.30 30.82
C PHE A 167 -15.64 -4.78 30.90
N LYS A 168 -16.77 -4.24 30.40
CA LYS A 168 -17.04 -2.79 30.43
C LYS A 168 -16.94 -2.18 31.82
N ASP A 169 -17.46 -2.88 32.84
CA ASP A 169 -17.46 -2.37 34.22
C ASP A 169 -16.13 -2.59 34.95
N ILE A 170 -15.32 -3.55 34.49
CA ILE A 170 -14.01 -3.88 35.07
C ILE A 170 -12.92 -2.97 34.49
N SER A 171 -12.95 -2.75 33.17
CA SER A 171 -12.01 -1.86 32.48
C SER A 171 -12.70 -1.06 31.36
N PRO A 172 -13.33 0.08 31.71
CA PRO A 172 -13.97 0.97 30.75
C PRO A 172 -12.97 1.57 29.73
N GLU A 173 -11.68 1.63 30.08
CA GLU A 173 -10.61 2.09 29.22
C GLU A 173 -10.50 1.23 27.95
N TYR A 174 -10.49 -0.10 28.10
CA TYR A 174 -10.35 -1.05 27.00
C TYR A 174 -11.69 -1.53 26.44
N PHE A 175 -12.72 -1.68 27.28
CA PHE A 175 -13.97 -2.33 26.90
C PHE A 175 -15.23 -1.47 27.12
N GLY A 176 -15.06 -0.16 27.33
CA GLY A 176 -16.17 0.75 27.64
C GLY A 176 -17.27 0.84 26.57
N ASN A 177 -16.91 0.56 25.32
CA ASN A 177 -17.84 0.48 24.19
C ASN A 177 -17.30 -0.46 23.09
N PRO A 178 -18.13 -0.89 22.13
CA PRO A 178 -17.72 -1.86 21.12
C PRO A 178 -16.51 -1.44 20.29
N LEU A 179 -16.34 -0.16 19.98
CA LEU A 179 -15.18 0.32 19.21
C LEU A 179 -13.88 0.21 19.99
N LYS A 180 -13.90 0.57 21.28
CA LYS A 180 -12.74 0.38 22.18
C LYS A 180 -12.42 -1.10 22.36
N SER A 181 -13.44 -1.94 22.51
CA SER A 181 -13.26 -3.39 22.58
C SER A 181 -12.68 -3.94 21.30
N MET A 182 -13.11 -3.47 20.13
CA MET A 182 -12.61 -3.89 18.82
C MET A 182 -11.11 -3.61 18.69
N TYR A 183 -10.69 -2.39 19.06
CA TYR A 183 -9.27 -2.03 19.12
C TYR A 183 -8.48 -2.88 20.13
N SER A 184 -9.03 -3.13 21.32
CA SER A 184 -8.39 -3.93 22.36
C SER A 184 -8.23 -5.39 21.96
N VAL A 185 -9.25 -6.00 21.35
CA VAL A 185 -9.20 -7.36 20.81
C VAL A 185 -8.23 -7.45 19.63
N PHE A 186 -8.20 -6.43 18.77
CA PHE A 186 -7.25 -6.36 17.67
C PHE A 186 -5.80 -6.33 18.18
N LYS A 187 -5.49 -5.58 19.25
CA LYS A 187 -4.16 -5.62 19.91
C LYS A 187 -3.81 -7.00 20.47
N VAL A 188 -4.77 -7.76 20.98
CA VAL A 188 -4.51 -9.13 21.43
C VAL A 188 -4.15 -10.02 20.24
N PHE A 189 -4.80 -9.83 19.09
CA PHE A 189 -4.52 -10.61 17.87
C PHE A 189 -3.13 -10.39 17.30
N THR A 190 -2.50 -9.23 17.52
CA THR A 190 -1.13 -8.99 17.02
C THR A 190 -0.06 -9.79 17.73
N ILE A 191 -0.41 -10.55 18.78
CA ILE A 191 0.49 -11.40 19.60
C ILE A 191 1.55 -10.59 20.37
N GLU A 192 1.86 -9.37 19.96
CA GLU A 192 2.70 -8.45 20.71
C GLU A 192 1.93 -7.87 21.91
N GLY A 193 2.47 -8.00 23.11
CA GLY A 193 1.85 -7.46 24.34
C GLY A 193 0.49 -8.06 24.69
N TRP A 194 0.12 -9.22 24.13
CA TRP A 194 -1.21 -9.81 24.27
C TRP A 194 -1.65 -10.08 25.72
N TYR A 195 -0.68 -10.27 26.62
CA TYR A 195 -0.88 -10.59 28.04
C TYR A 195 -1.22 -9.37 28.90
N GLU A 196 -0.93 -8.15 28.45
CA GLU A 196 -1.11 -6.93 29.25
C GLU A 196 -2.57 -6.66 29.64
N ILE A 197 -3.48 -6.83 28.67
CA ILE A 197 -4.93 -6.62 28.90
C ILE A 197 -5.49 -7.68 29.86
N PRO A 198 -5.26 -9.01 29.65
CA PRO A 198 -5.65 -10.04 30.61
C PRO A 198 -5.08 -9.82 32.02
N ASP A 199 -3.80 -9.45 32.13
CA ASP A 199 -3.15 -9.25 33.43
C ASP A 199 -3.76 -8.07 34.18
N LYS A 200 -3.98 -6.94 33.50
CA LYS A 200 -4.64 -5.76 34.08
C LYS A 200 -6.08 -6.05 34.50
N LEU A 201 -6.83 -6.83 33.73
CA LEU A 201 -8.19 -7.27 34.11
C LEU A 201 -8.19 -8.23 35.30
N SER A 202 -7.14 -9.05 35.44
CA SER A 202 -7.06 -10.06 36.51
C SER A 202 -6.45 -9.55 37.82
N THR A 203 -5.83 -8.37 37.83
CA THR A 203 -5.04 -7.86 38.97
C THR A 203 -5.82 -7.82 40.29
N ASN A 204 -7.10 -7.47 40.24
CA ASN A 204 -7.98 -7.39 41.42
C ASN A 204 -9.09 -8.46 41.41
N ALA A 205 -8.98 -9.46 40.54
CA ALA A 205 -9.97 -10.52 40.40
C ALA A 205 -9.65 -11.70 41.33
N GLY A 206 -10.68 -12.37 41.86
CA GLY A 206 -10.48 -13.62 42.60
C GLY A 206 -9.87 -14.71 41.71
N ASN A 207 -9.20 -15.71 42.32
CA ASN A 207 -8.41 -16.72 41.59
C ASN A 207 -9.14 -17.39 40.41
N ILE A 208 -10.41 -17.76 40.60
CA ILE A 208 -11.21 -18.42 39.56
C ILE A 208 -11.55 -17.44 38.43
N THR A 209 -11.97 -16.22 38.77
CA THR A 209 -12.28 -15.17 37.79
C THR A 209 -11.05 -14.78 36.99
N ALA A 210 -9.90 -14.62 37.66
CA ALA A 210 -8.61 -14.36 37.03
C ALA A 210 -8.23 -15.46 36.04
N PHE A 211 -8.40 -16.74 36.42
CA PHE A 211 -8.18 -17.88 35.54
C PHE A 211 -9.09 -17.82 34.31
N LEU A 212 -10.40 -17.61 34.49
CA LEU A 212 -11.37 -17.54 33.38
C LEU A 212 -11.09 -16.39 32.42
N ILE A 213 -10.72 -15.21 32.93
CA ILE A 213 -10.31 -14.06 32.10
C ILE A 213 -9.11 -14.42 31.24
N LYS A 214 -8.05 -14.96 31.86
CA LYS A 214 -6.84 -15.34 31.13
C LYS A 214 -7.12 -16.43 30.09
N SER A 215 -7.90 -17.46 30.44
CA SER A 215 -8.32 -18.51 29.51
C SER A 215 -9.14 -17.97 28.33
N TYR A 216 -10.04 -17.02 28.57
CA TYR A 216 -10.80 -16.36 27.51
C TYR A 216 -9.87 -15.70 26.48
N PHE A 217 -8.91 -14.89 26.95
CA PHE A 217 -8.00 -14.21 26.04
C PHE A 217 -7.00 -15.15 25.35
N VAL A 218 -6.60 -16.25 25.99
CA VAL A 218 -5.81 -17.30 25.33
C VAL A 218 -6.59 -17.94 24.18
N LEU A 219 -7.88 -18.24 24.37
CA LEU A 219 -8.72 -18.80 23.29
C LEU A 219 -8.89 -17.79 22.14
N VAL A 220 -9.15 -16.53 22.47
CA VAL A 220 -9.25 -15.43 21.51
C VAL A 220 -7.94 -15.28 20.71
N LEU A 221 -6.78 -15.36 21.38
CA LEU A 221 -5.47 -15.33 20.75
C LEU A 221 -5.24 -16.52 19.81
N ILE A 222 -5.55 -17.74 20.23
CA ILE A 222 -5.35 -18.94 19.41
C ILE A 222 -6.20 -18.86 18.14
N ILE A 223 -7.49 -18.54 18.28
CA ILE A 223 -8.44 -18.55 17.16
C ILE A 223 -8.18 -17.35 16.23
N GLY A 224 -8.11 -16.14 16.77
CA GLY A 224 -7.96 -14.92 15.97
C GLY A 224 -6.50 -14.60 15.63
N GLY A 225 -5.64 -14.54 16.64
CA GLY A 225 -4.24 -14.19 16.45
C GLY A 225 -3.49 -15.24 15.66
N ILE A 226 -3.35 -16.45 16.20
CA ILE A 226 -2.50 -17.49 15.58
C ILE A 226 -3.14 -18.05 14.33
N ILE A 227 -4.32 -18.67 14.46
CA ILE A 227 -4.99 -19.36 13.34
C ILE A 227 -5.49 -18.34 12.30
N GLY A 228 -6.17 -17.28 12.73
CA GLY A 228 -6.70 -16.25 11.85
C GLY A 228 -5.62 -15.55 11.01
N LEU A 229 -4.54 -15.04 11.63
CA LEU A 229 -3.46 -14.39 10.88
C LEU A 229 -2.71 -15.39 9.99
N SER A 230 -2.51 -16.63 10.45
CA SER A 230 -1.85 -17.67 9.66
C SER A 230 -2.65 -18.04 8.41
N LEU A 231 -3.99 -18.12 8.51
CA LEU A 231 -4.87 -18.37 7.38
C LEU A 231 -4.82 -17.22 6.36
N VAL A 232 -4.94 -15.97 6.83
CA VAL A 232 -4.84 -14.80 5.97
C VAL A 232 -3.50 -14.76 5.25
N ASN A 233 -2.40 -15.01 5.97
CA ASN A 233 -1.06 -15.02 5.39
C ASN A 233 -0.89 -16.14 4.36
N SER A 234 -1.37 -17.35 4.64
CA SER A 234 -1.31 -18.47 3.69
C SER A 234 -1.99 -18.12 2.37
N ILE A 235 -3.23 -17.63 2.43
CA ILE A 235 -3.99 -17.27 1.22
C ILE A 235 -3.31 -16.14 0.46
N PHE A 236 -2.74 -15.18 1.19
CA PHE A 236 -2.03 -14.06 0.57
C PHE A 236 -0.78 -14.55 -0.18
N VAL A 237 0.02 -15.43 0.43
CA VAL A 237 1.22 -16.02 -0.19
C VAL A 237 0.84 -16.89 -1.38
N ASP A 238 -0.13 -17.79 -1.23
CA ASP A 238 -0.58 -18.69 -2.31
C ASP A 238 -1.05 -17.88 -3.53
N SER A 239 -1.81 -16.82 -3.31
CA SER A 239 -2.31 -15.94 -4.37
C SER A 239 -1.22 -15.10 -5.03
N MET A 240 -0.16 -14.73 -4.30
CA MET A 240 0.98 -13.99 -4.85
C MET A 240 1.88 -14.89 -5.70
N VAL A 241 2.02 -16.16 -5.34
CA VAL A 241 2.88 -17.13 -6.06
C VAL A 241 2.15 -17.85 -7.19
N MET A 242 0.81 -17.77 -7.25
CA MET A 242 -0.04 -18.43 -8.25
C MET A 242 0.48 -18.27 -9.70
N ASP A 243 0.87 -17.06 -10.12
CA ASP A 243 1.38 -16.83 -11.49
C ASP A 243 2.65 -17.63 -11.80
N ASN A 244 3.57 -17.75 -10.83
CA ASN A 244 4.80 -18.53 -11.00
C ASN A 244 4.50 -20.03 -11.08
N THR A 245 3.51 -20.48 -10.30
CA THR A 245 3.06 -21.88 -10.29
C THR A 245 2.40 -22.25 -11.62
N ASP A 246 1.46 -21.42 -12.11
CA ASP A 246 0.74 -21.65 -13.36
C ASP A 246 1.69 -21.65 -14.57
N GLU A 247 2.68 -20.75 -14.60
CA GLU A 247 3.69 -20.73 -15.67
C GLU A 247 4.56 -22.00 -15.64
N LEU A 248 4.96 -22.45 -14.46
CA LEU A 248 5.78 -23.64 -14.29
C LEU A 248 5.01 -24.89 -14.72
N GLU A 249 3.75 -25.03 -14.30
CA GLU A 249 2.87 -26.14 -14.70
C GLU A 249 2.72 -26.20 -16.22
N ARG A 250 2.47 -25.06 -16.88
CA ARG A 250 2.40 -24.99 -18.34
C ARG A 250 3.70 -25.41 -19.04
N LYS A 251 4.86 -25.03 -18.49
CA LYS A 251 6.17 -25.44 -19.03
C LYS A 251 6.39 -26.94 -18.90
N VAL A 252 5.99 -27.53 -17.77
CA VAL A 252 6.05 -28.98 -17.53
C VAL A 252 5.15 -29.72 -18.50
N ASP A 253 3.91 -29.26 -18.71
CA ASP A 253 2.99 -29.87 -19.69
C ASP A 253 3.52 -29.85 -21.12
N VAL A 254 4.14 -28.75 -21.53
CA VAL A 254 4.78 -28.64 -22.84
C VAL A 254 5.97 -29.60 -22.95
N LEU A 255 6.74 -29.78 -21.89
CA LEU A 255 7.86 -30.71 -21.87
C LEU A 255 7.38 -32.16 -21.96
N ASN A 256 6.36 -32.54 -21.19
CA ASN A 256 5.76 -33.87 -21.25
C ASN A 256 5.23 -34.20 -22.64
N LYS A 257 4.50 -33.28 -23.29
CA LYS A 257 4.04 -33.47 -24.67
C LYS A 257 5.19 -33.68 -25.67
N LYS A 258 6.32 -33.00 -25.48
CA LYS A 258 7.51 -33.20 -26.32
C LYS A 258 8.16 -34.56 -26.08
N VAL A 259 8.21 -35.00 -24.82
CA VAL A 259 8.71 -36.33 -24.47
C VAL A 259 7.82 -37.41 -25.09
N ASP A 260 6.50 -37.30 -24.94
CA ASP A 260 5.53 -38.24 -25.53
C ASP A 260 5.68 -38.30 -27.06
N PHE A 261 5.79 -37.14 -27.72
CA PHE A 261 6.01 -37.07 -29.16
C PHE A 261 7.31 -37.77 -29.60
N LEU A 262 8.40 -37.60 -28.84
CA LEU A 262 9.67 -38.26 -29.15
C LEU A 262 9.58 -39.77 -28.94
N VAL A 263 8.94 -40.22 -27.86
CA VAL A 263 8.72 -41.64 -27.56
C VAL A 263 7.88 -42.29 -28.67
N ASP A 264 6.79 -41.65 -29.09
CA ASP A 264 5.94 -42.14 -30.19
C ASP A 264 6.70 -42.17 -31.53
N THR A 265 7.53 -41.17 -31.80
CA THR A 265 8.35 -41.12 -33.01
C THR A 265 9.36 -42.27 -33.05
N ILE A 266 10.02 -42.57 -31.92
CA ILE A 266 10.97 -43.69 -31.80
C ILE A 266 10.25 -45.03 -32.00
N ASN A 267 9.14 -45.25 -31.29
CA ASN A 267 8.35 -46.49 -31.38
C ASN A 267 7.81 -46.74 -32.80
N ASN A 268 7.42 -45.69 -33.52
CA ASN A 268 6.98 -45.82 -34.90
C ASN A 268 8.14 -46.08 -35.87
N LYS A 269 9.32 -45.53 -35.59
CA LYS A 269 10.53 -45.81 -36.40
C LYS A 269 10.92 -47.29 -36.31
N ASP A 270 10.93 -47.85 -35.11
CA ASP A 270 11.27 -49.26 -34.88
C ASP A 270 10.25 -50.25 -35.48
N LYS A 271 8.98 -49.83 -35.63
CA LYS A 271 7.97 -50.63 -36.35
C LYS A 271 8.09 -50.57 -37.87
N SER A 272 8.68 -49.51 -38.42
CA SER A 272 8.85 -49.31 -39.87
C SER A 272 10.12 -49.96 -40.43
N SER A 273 11.03 -50.41 -39.56
CA SER A 273 12.29 -51.08 -39.90
C SER A 273 12.23 -52.61 -39.83
N LEU A 274 11.04 -53.18 -39.57
CA LEU A 274 10.71 -54.62 -39.63
C LEU A 274 9.81 -54.89 -40.84
#